data_AF-M1WL82-F1
#
_entry.id   AF-M1WL82-F1
#
_cell.length_a   1.000
_cell.length_b   1.000
_cell.length_c   1.000
_cell.angle_alpha   90.00
_cell.angle_beta   90.00
_cell.angle_gamma   90.00
#
_symmetry.space_group_name_H-M   'P 1'
#
loop_
_entity.id
_entity.type
_entity.pdbx_description
1 polymer ?
#
loop_
_entity_poly.entity_id
_entity_poly.type
_entity_poly.pdbx_seq_one_letter_code
_entity_poly.pdbx_strand_id
1 'polypeptide(L)'
;MAVVEFQGSSFEVDEDGFLQKFEDWTPLWVDFVKESEGIKEISEDHQKVIDFLQDYYKKNGIAPMVRILSKVTGFKLKQIYELFPSGPGKGACKMAGLPKPTGCV
;
A
#
# COMPACT_ATOMS: atom_id res chain seq x y z
N MET A 1 -4.98 18.31 -0.14
CA MET A 1 -4.71 17.51 -1.36
C MET A 1 -3.53 18.15 -2.06
N ALA A 2 -2.54 17.34 -2.42
CA ALA A 2 -1.33 17.76 -3.11
C ALA A 2 -1.10 16.87 -4.34
N VAL A 3 -0.41 17.39 -5.35
CA VAL A 3 0.05 16.60 -6.50
C VAL A 3 1.55 16.40 -6.33
N VAL A 4 1.99 15.15 -6.39
CA VAL A 4 3.42 14.79 -6.36
C VAL A 4 3.86 14.34 -7.74
N GLU A 5 5.01 14.82 -8.20
CA GLU A 5 5.59 14.44 -9.48
C GLU A 5 6.77 13.49 -9.26
N PHE A 6 6.76 12.36 -9.95
CA PHE A 6 7.82 11.37 -9.87
C PHE A 6 8.04 10.71 -11.23
N GLN A 7 9.26 10.82 -11.76
CA GLN A 7 9.67 10.23 -13.05
C GLN A 7 8.72 10.55 -14.22
N GLY A 8 8.13 11.75 -14.24
CA GLY A 8 7.19 12.19 -15.28
C GLY A 8 5.74 11.73 -15.08
N SER A 9 5.43 11.03 -13.99
CA SER A 9 4.07 10.74 -13.54
C SER A 9 3.64 11.72 -12.46
N SER A 10 2.35 12.03 -12.42
CA SER A 10 1.74 12.88 -11.39
C SER A 10 0.74 12.05 -10.57
N PHE A 11 0.84 12.12 -9.25
CA PHE A 11 -0.05 11.40 -8.32
C PHE A 11 -0.75 12.40 -7.41
N GLU A 12 -2.08 12.33 -7.34
CA GLU A 12 -2.86 13.13 -6.39
C GLU A 12 -2.97 12.41 -5.05
N VAL A 13 -2.55 13.08 -3.97
CA VAL A 13 -2.45 12.49 -2.63
C VAL A 13 -3.13 13.33 -1.55
N ASP A 14 -3.55 12.69 -0.47
CA ASP A 14 -3.97 13.38 0.76
C ASP A 14 -2.77 13.83 1.61
N GLU A 15 -3.07 14.44 2.75
CA GLU A 15 -2.09 14.94 3.73
C GLU A 15 -1.26 13.82 4.38
N ASP A 16 -1.74 12.58 4.34
CA ASP A 16 -1.06 11.39 4.86
C ASP A 16 -0.28 10.64 3.77
N GLY A 17 -0.34 11.11 2.52
CA GLY A 17 0.34 10.53 1.36
C GLY A 17 -0.36 9.32 0.76
N PHE A 18 -1.68 9.17 0.92
CA PHE A 18 -2.48 8.16 0.21
C PHE A 18 -2.96 8.69 -1.14
N LEU A 19 -2.88 7.84 -2.16
CA LEU A 19 -3.48 8.11 -3.47
C LEU A 19 -4.97 8.42 -3.32
N GLN A 20 -5.41 9.51 -3.95
CA GLN A 20 -6.83 9.89 -3.98
C GLN A 20 -7.66 8.99 -4.89
N LYS A 21 -7.05 8.49 -5.97
CA LYS A 21 -7.70 7.59 -6.91
C LYS A 21 -6.85 6.34 -7.09
N PHE A 22 -7.48 5.20 -6.88
CA PHE A 22 -6.86 3.90 -7.11
C PHE A 22 -6.43 3.70 -8.59
N GLU A 23 -7.17 4.33 -9.52
CA GLU A 23 -6.90 4.27 -10.97
C GLU A 23 -5.59 4.95 -11.38
N ASP A 24 -5.09 5.88 -10.55
CA ASP A 24 -3.82 6.57 -10.77
C ASP A 24 -2.62 5.72 -10.32
N TRP A 25 -2.85 4.57 -9.69
CA TRP A 25 -1.78 3.69 -9.24
C TRP A 25 -1.02 3.12 -10.44
N THR A 26 0.30 3.20 -10.36
CA THR A 26 1.24 2.56 -11.29
C THR A 26 2.38 1.95 -10.48
N PRO A 27 3.20 1.06 -11.07
CA PRO A 27 4.38 0.55 -10.37
C PRO A 27 5.33 1.64 -9.86
N LEU A 28 5.39 2.79 -10.54
CA LEU A 28 6.18 3.96 -10.14
C LEU A 28 5.74 4.55 -8.79
N TRP A 29 4.47 4.38 -8.41
CA TRP A 29 3.97 4.81 -7.10
C TRP A 29 4.70 4.09 -5.96
N VAL A 30 4.94 2.78 -6.12
CA VAL A 30 5.65 1.99 -5.11
C VAL A 30 7.06 2.52 -4.91
N ASP A 31 7.74 2.85 -6.01
CA ASP A 31 9.09 3.43 -5.99
C ASP A 31 9.12 4.82 -5.35
N PHE A 32 8.08 5.63 -5.55
CA PHE A 32 7.95 6.94 -4.91
C PHE A 32 7.73 6.82 -3.40
N VAL A 33 6.86 5.90 -2.95
CA VAL A 33 6.44 5.81 -1.54
C VAL A 33 7.47 5.08 -0.66
N LYS A 34 8.24 4.13 -1.21
CA LYS A 34 9.08 3.21 -0.42
C LYS A 34 10.00 3.91 0.59
N GLU A 35 10.60 5.04 0.22
CA GLU A 35 11.51 5.77 1.10
C GLU A 35 10.77 6.36 2.31
N SER A 36 9.58 6.94 2.08
CA SER A 36 8.74 7.50 3.15
C SER A 36 8.18 6.43 4.11
N GLU A 37 8.05 5.19 3.65
CA GLU A 37 7.59 4.05 4.44
C GLU A 37 8.74 3.25 5.07
N GLY A 38 9.99 3.72 4.94
CA GLY A 38 11.17 3.10 5.56
C GLY A 38 11.65 1.84 4.86
N ILE A 39 11.31 1.66 3.58
CA ILE A 39 11.67 0.49 2.77
C ILE A 39 12.74 0.89 1.76
N LYS A 40 13.92 0.29 1.88
CA LYS A 40 15.05 0.56 0.97
C LYS A 40 14.87 -0.08 -0.41
N GLU A 41 14.41 -1.33 -0.41
CA GLU A 41 14.25 -2.14 -1.62
C GLU A 41 12.94 -2.92 -1.57
N ILE A 42 12.27 -3.00 -2.72
CA ILE A 42 11.04 -3.76 -2.89
C ILE A 42 11.39 -5.19 -3.25
N SER A 43 11.17 -6.12 -2.31
CA SER A 43 11.33 -7.55 -2.55
C SER A 43 10.07 -8.19 -3.14
N GLU A 44 10.20 -9.43 -3.62
CA GLU A 44 9.05 -10.24 -4.09
C GLU A 44 7.96 -10.39 -3.03
N ASP A 45 8.33 -10.43 -1.74
CA ASP A 45 7.38 -10.52 -0.64
C ASP A 45 6.56 -9.23 -0.48
N HIS A 46 7.16 -8.06 -0.72
CA HIS A 46 6.43 -6.80 -0.75
C HIS A 46 5.44 -6.80 -1.91
N GLN A 47 5.90 -7.21 -3.10
CA GLN A 47 5.06 -7.26 -4.30
C GLN A 47 3.87 -8.21 -4.10
N LYS A 48 4.09 -9.38 -3.51
CA LYS A 48 3.03 -10.34 -3.19
C LYS A 48 1.93 -9.75 -2.29
N VAL A 49 2.32 -8.94 -1.30
CA VAL A 49 1.35 -8.25 -0.42
C VAL A 49 0.60 -7.16 -1.18
N ILE A 50 1.31 -6.35 -1.97
CA ILE A 50 0.73 -5.28 -2.79
C ILE A 50 -0.30 -5.86 -3.77
N ASP A 51 0.08 -6.88 -4.54
CA ASP A 51 -0.77 -7.53 -5.53
C ASP A 51 -2.04 -8.09 -4.89
N PHE A 52 -1.89 -8.78 -3.75
CA PHE A 52 -3.04 -9.31 -3.02
C PHE A 52 -3.99 -8.20 -2.55
N LEU A 53 -3.46 -7.09 -2.02
CA LEU A 53 -4.28 -5.97 -1.57
C LEU A 53 -5.05 -5.34 -2.72
N GLN A 54 -4.40 -5.15 -3.86
CA GLN A 54 -5.04 -4.62 -5.07
C GLN A 54 -6.11 -5.55 -5.61
N ASP A 55 -5.83 -6.85 -5.71
CA ASP A 55 -6.79 -7.84 -6.18
C ASP A 55 -8.00 -7.95 -5.26
N TYR A 56 -7.76 -7.92 -3.94
CA TYR A 56 -8.84 -7.94 -2.96
C TYR A 56 -9.69 -6.68 -3.05
N TYR A 57 -9.07 -5.50 -3.20
CA TYR A 57 -9.77 -4.23 -3.36
C TYR A 57 -10.59 -4.19 -4.65
N LYS A 58 -10.01 -4.58 -5.79
CA LYS A 58 -10.72 -4.66 -7.08
C LYS A 58 -11.95 -5.57 -7.02
N LYS A 59 -11.89 -6.67 -6.25
CA LYS A 59 -12.98 -7.65 -6.12
C LYS A 59 -14.06 -7.24 -5.12
N ASN A 60 -13.69 -6.57 -4.03
CA ASN A 60 -14.57 -6.37 -2.87
C ASN A 60 -14.88 -4.89 -2.56
N GLY A 61 -14.16 -3.94 -3.17
CA GLY A 61 -14.29 -2.50 -2.91
C GLY A 61 -13.76 -2.04 -1.55
N ILE A 62 -13.15 -2.93 -0.76
CA ILE A 62 -12.63 -2.65 0.58
C ILE A 62 -11.27 -3.33 0.79
N ALA A 63 -10.47 -2.81 1.73
CA ALA A 63 -9.25 -3.47 2.17
C ALA A 63 -9.57 -4.76 2.95
N PRO A 64 -8.75 -5.82 2.84
CA PRO A 64 -8.95 -7.04 3.62
C PRO A 64 -8.63 -6.84 5.10
N MET A 65 -9.30 -7.60 5.97
CA MET A 65 -8.87 -7.70 7.37
C MET A 65 -7.47 -8.31 7.45
N VAL A 66 -6.68 -7.90 8.45
CA VAL A 66 -5.31 -8.42 8.69
C VAL A 66 -5.25 -9.95 8.74
N ARG A 67 -6.30 -10.60 9.28
CA ARG A 67 -6.41 -12.07 9.32
C ARG A 67 -6.52 -12.70 7.93
N ILE A 68 -7.25 -12.07 7.01
CA ILE A 68 -7.38 -12.53 5.62
C ILE A 68 -6.06 -12.31 4.88
N LEU A 69 -5.46 -11.11 5.03
CA LEU A 69 -4.14 -10.81 4.49
C LEU A 69 -3.13 -11.88 4.90
N SER A 70 -3.01 -12.14 6.20
CA SER A 70 -2.05 -13.11 6.74
C SER A 70 -2.31 -14.54 6.23
N LYS A 71 -3.58 -14.92 6.11
CA LYS A 71 -3.99 -16.26 5.65
C LYS A 71 -3.66 -16.48 4.18
N VAL A 72 -3.89 -15.48 3.32
CA VAL A 72 -3.71 -15.63 1.87
C VAL A 72 -2.25 -15.46 1.46
N THR A 73 -1.55 -14.49 2.02
CA THR A 73 -0.13 -14.26 1.69
C THR A 73 0.80 -15.26 2.38
N GLY A 74 0.36 -15.84 3.50
CA GLY A 74 1.15 -16.73 4.35
C GLY A 74 2.04 -15.98 5.36
N PHE A 75 2.04 -14.64 5.32
CA PHE A 75 2.84 -13.82 6.24
C PHE A 75 2.11 -13.59 7.54
N LYS A 76 2.80 -13.82 8.66
CA LYS A 76 2.29 -13.42 9.98
C LYS A 76 2.34 -11.91 10.12
N LEU A 77 1.51 -11.35 11.01
CA LEU A 77 1.50 -9.91 11.29
C LEU A 77 2.91 -9.34 11.56
N LYS A 78 3.74 -10.05 12.33
CA LYS A 78 5.13 -9.65 12.58
C LYS A 78 5.93 -9.47 11.28
N GLN A 79 5.81 -10.41 10.35
CA GLN A 79 6.50 -10.34 9.05
C GLN A 79 5.97 -9.20 8.19
N ILE A 80 4.66 -8.91 8.26
CA ILE A 80 4.10 -7.74 7.59
C ILE A 80 4.69 -6.44 8.14
N TYR A 81 4.99 -6.33 9.44
CA TYR A 81 5.71 -5.17 10.00
C TYR A 81 7.20 -5.14 9.62
N GLU A 82 7.83 -6.30 9.39
CA GLU A 82 9.20 -6.37 8.89
C GLU A 82 9.30 -5.91 7.42
N LEU A 83 8.29 -6.23 6.61
CA LEU A 83 8.17 -5.78 5.21
C LEU A 83 7.69 -4.32 5.13
N PHE A 84 6.67 -3.96 5.89
CA PHE A 84 6.07 -2.63 5.90
C PHE A 84 6.20 -2.05 7.31
N PRO A 85 7.24 -1.26 7.61
CA PRO A 85 7.50 -0.73 8.96
C PRO A 85 6.32 0.03 9.57
N SER A 86 5.54 0.74 8.76
CA SER A 86 4.30 1.42 9.17
C SER A 86 3.09 0.49 9.35
N GLY A 87 3.26 -0.80 9.12
CA GLY A 87 2.22 -1.83 9.23
C GLY A 87 1.31 -1.98 8.00
N PRO A 88 0.33 -2.90 8.07
CA PRO A 88 -0.52 -3.25 6.93
C PRO A 88 -1.41 -2.09 6.45
N GLY A 89 -1.91 -1.26 7.37
CA GLY A 89 -2.79 -0.14 7.03
C GLY A 89 -2.03 1.05 6.45
N LYS A 90 -1.11 1.63 7.21
CA LYS A 90 -0.40 2.83 6.79
C LYS A 90 0.64 2.55 5.70
N GLY A 91 1.39 1.45 5.80
CA GLY A 91 2.42 1.11 4.82
C GLY A 91 1.84 0.35 3.63
N ALA A 92 1.37 -0.89 3.87
CA ALA A 92 1.01 -1.78 2.77
C ALA A 92 -0.18 -1.27 1.94
N CYS A 93 -1.29 -0.81 2.55
CA CYS A 93 -2.41 -0.26 1.79
C CYS A 93 -2.03 1.03 1.02
N LYS A 94 -1.21 1.92 1.61
CA LYS A 94 -0.74 3.12 0.92
C LYS A 94 0.07 2.76 -0.32
N MET A 95 1.06 1.86 -0.18
CA MET A 95 1.90 1.42 -1.30
C MET A 95 1.08 0.68 -2.38
N ALA A 96 0.04 -0.03 -1.98
CA ALA A 96 -0.89 -0.68 -2.91
C ALA A 96 -1.88 0.29 -3.59
N GLY A 97 -1.87 1.58 -3.21
CA GLY A 97 -2.76 2.61 -3.75
C GLY A 97 -4.19 2.56 -3.23
N LEU A 98 -4.45 1.78 -2.18
CA LEU A 98 -5.77 1.69 -1.56
C LEU A 98 -6.08 3.01 -0.82
N PRO A 99 -7.37 3.37 -0.70
CA PRO A 99 -7.77 4.55 0.05
C PRO A 99 -7.35 4.42 1.52
N LYS A 100 -7.14 5.57 2.16
CA LYS A 100 -6.80 5.65 3.59
C LYS A 100 -7.79 4.82 4.43
N PRO A 101 -7.32 3.90 5.28
CA PRO A 101 -8.20 3.08 6.11
C PRO A 101 -9.06 3.96 7.02
N THR A 102 -10.38 3.74 6.99
CA THR A 102 -11.34 4.40 7.87
C THR A 102 -11.67 3.48 9.05
N GLY A 103 -11.22 3.83 10.25
CA GLY A 103 -11.50 3.09 11.48
C GLY A 103 -10.65 3.63 12.63
N CYS A 104 -11.17 3.59 13.85
CA CYS A 104 -10.41 4.05 15.01
C CYS A 104 -9.19 3.16 15.22
N VAL A 105 -8.00 3.78 15.17
CA VAL A 105 -6.74 3.25 15.73
C VAL A 105 -6.78 3.34 17.25
#